data_AF-A0A9P5TD24-F1
#
_entry.id   AF-A0A9P5TD24-F1
#
_cell.length_a   1.000
_cell.length_b   1.000
_cell.length_c   1.000
_cell.angle_alpha   90.00
_cell.angle_beta   90.00
_cell.angle_gamma   90.00
#
_symmetry.space_group_name_H-M   'P 1'
#
loop_
_entity.id
_entity.type
_entity.pdbx_description
1 polymer ?
#
loop_
_entity_poly.entity_id
_entity_poly.type
_entity_poly.pdbx_seq_one_letter_code
_entity_poly.pdbx_strand_id
1 'polypeptide(L)' 'QWSSSVRLSRKPDGFEAPVFIPWKDTIQYKFIVDGRWMTNDAEPKVIDHGFVNNLYTAPPKP' A
#
# COMPACT_ATOMS: atom_id res chain seq x y z
N GLN A 1 -10.16 -9.34 5.19
CA GLN A 1 -10.60 -8.11 5.88
C GLN A 1 -9.43 -7.15 5.93
N TRP A 2 -9.62 -5.87 5.60
CA TRP A 2 -8.58 -4.84 5.80
C TRP A 2 -8.27 -4.73 7.29
N SER A 3 -7.00 -4.87 7.66
CA SER A 3 -6.60 -5.11 9.05
C SER A 3 -6.13 -3.87 9.79
N SER A 4 -5.71 -2.80 9.09
CA SER A 4 -5.18 -1.59 9.72
C SER A 4 -5.12 -0.39 8.75
N SER A 5 -4.95 0.81 9.31
CA SER A 5 -4.62 2.04 8.59
C SER A 5 -3.45 2.74 9.29
N VAL A 6 -2.46 3.18 8.50
CA VAL A 6 -1.29 3.92 8.99
C VAL A 6 -1.37 5.36 8.49
N ARG A 7 -1.27 6.34 9.41
CA ARG A 7 -1.30 7.75 9.03
C ARG A 7 0.06 8.16 8.45
N LEU A 8 0.05 8.65 7.22
CA LEU A 8 1.25 9.17 6.58
C LEU A 8 1.58 10.57 7.09
N SER A 9 2.87 10.85 7.25
CA SER A 9 3.39 12.17 7.57
C SER A 9 3.77 12.90 6.29
N ARG A 10 3.43 14.19 6.20
CA ARG A 10 3.83 15.03 5.07
C ARG A 10 5.35 15.23 5.06
N LYS A 11 5.94 15.16 3.87
CA LYS A 11 7.34 15.40 3.55
C LYS A 11 7.42 16.47 2.45
N PRO A 12 8.61 17.05 2.18
CA PRO A 12 8.77 18.05 1.12
C PRO A 12 8.33 17.56 -0.26
N ASP A 13 8.47 16.26 -0.52
CA ASP A 13 8.23 15.58 -1.80
C ASP A 13 7.04 14.62 -1.79
N GLY A 14 6.28 14.53 -0.69
CA GLY A 14 5.13 13.62 -0.63
C GLY A 14 4.63 13.30 0.77
N PHE A 15 4.17 12.08 0.95
CA PHE A 15 3.64 11.54 2.21
C PHE A 15 4.22 10.15 2.44
N GLU A 16 4.73 9.89 3.65
CA GLU A 16 5.34 8.59 3.96
C GLU A 16 5.04 8.13 5.40
N ALA A 17 5.10 6.82 5.61
CA ALA A 17 5.17 6.19 6.92
C ALA A 17 5.88 4.84 6.80
N PRO A 18 6.66 4.42 7.82
CA PRO A 18 7.23 3.08 7.84
C PRO A 18 6.15 2.03 8.09
N VAL A 19 6.23 0.92 7.36
CA VAL A 19 5.37 -0.26 7.55
C VAL A 19 6.27 -1.50 7.58
N PHE A 20 6.01 -2.41 8.52
CA PHE A 20 6.70 -3.70 8.57
C PHE A 20 5.96 -4.72 7.69
N ILE A 21 6.68 -5.36 6.79
CA ILE A 21 6.19 -6.44 5.93
C ILE A 21 7.17 -7.60 6.06
N PRO A 22 6.74 -8.81 6.44
CA PRO A 22 7.63 -9.96 6.50
C PRO A 22 8.26 -10.29 5.13
N TRP A 23 9.45 -10.89 5.16
CA TRP A 23 10.14 -11.29 3.93
C TRP A 23 9.31 -12.30 3.14
N LYS A 24 9.36 -12.20 1.80
CA LYS A 24 8.58 -13.00 0.83
C LYS A 24 7.06 -12.86 0.92
N ASP A 25 6.53 -12.06 1.83
CA ASP A 25 5.09 -11.83 1.90
C ASP A 25 4.63 -10.89 0.79
N THR A 26 3.39 -11.09 0.36
CA THR A 26 2.71 -10.20 -0.58
C THR A 26 1.53 -9.57 0.14
N ILE A 27 1.42 -8.25 0.02
CA ILE A 27 0.32 -7.48 0.61
C ILE A 27 -0.41 -6.69 -0.47
N GLN A 28 -1.71 -6.48 -0.24
CA GLN A 28 -2.51 -5.51 -0.98
C GLN A 28 -2.65 -4.25 -0.13
N TYR A 29 -2.58 -3.08 -0.77
CA TYR A 29 -2.74 -1.80 -0.09
C TYR A 29 -3.42 -0.75 -0.98
N LYS A 30 -3.90 0.31 -0.33
CA LYS A 30 -4.49 1.50 -0.95
C LYS A 30 -4.20 2.73 -0.11
N PHE A 31 -4.29 3.90 -0.72
CA PHE A 31 -4.24 5.18 -0.05
C PHE A 31 -5.64 5.75 0.16
N ILE A 32 -5.82 6.44 1.27
CA ILE A 32 -6.99 7.30 1.50
C ILE A 32 -6.49 8.74 1.42
N VAL A 33 -6.81 9.42 0.32
CA VAL A 33 -6.44 10.82 0.08
C VAL A 33 -7.72 11.64 0.09
N ASP A 34 -7.83 12.58 1.02
CA ASP A 34 -9.02 13.43 1.19
C ASP A 34 -10.34 12.64 1.27
N GLY A 35 -10.31 11.51 1.99
CA GLY A 35 -11.46 10.62 2.17
C GLY A 35 -11.78 9.70 0.98
N ARG A 36 -10.97 9.72 -0.07
CA ARG A 36 -11.14 8.87 -1.26
C ARG A 36 -10.10 7.76 -1.30
N TRP A 37 -10.57 6.54 -1.55
CA TRP A 37 -9.70 5.39 -1.81
C TRP A 37 -9.05 5.53 -3.18
N MET A 38 -7.72 5.50 -3.22
CA MET A 38 -6.94 5.63 -4.45
C MET A 38 -5.78 4.63 -4.46
N THR A 39 -5.36 4.28 -5.67
CA THR A 39 -4.12 3.54 -5.93
C THR A 39 -3.04 4.47 -6.47
N ASN A 40 -1.76 4.13 -6.28
CA ASN A 40 -0.66 4.72 -7.02
C ASN A 40 -0.59 4.09 -8.42
N ASP A 41 -0.71 4.89 -9.47
CA ASP A 41 -0.74 4.42 -10.86
C ASP A 41 0.60 3.87 -11.36
N ALA A 42 1.71 4.30 -10.77
CA ALA A 42 3.05 3.81 -11.11
C ALA A 42 3.37 2.42 -10.53
N GLU A 43 2.61 1.94 -9.56
CA GLU A 43 2.89 0.71 -8.82
C GLU A 43 2.08 -0.50 -9.35
N PRO A 44 2.53 -1.75 -9.14
CA PRO A 44 1.78 -2.94 -9.48
C PRO A 44 0.37 -2.95 -8.86
N LYS A 45 -0.58 -3.57 -9.56
CA LYS A 45 -2.00 -3.63 -9.16
C LYS A 45 -2.56 -5.05 -9.27
N VAL A 46 -3.57 -5.33 -8.47
CA VAL A 46 -4.38 -6.55 -8.53
C VAL A 46 -5.86 -6.20 -8.43
N ILE A 47 -6.71 -6.98 -9.09
CA ILE A 47 -8.16 -6.93 -8.89
C ILE A 47 -8.53 -8.02 -7.90
N ASP A 48 -9.12 -7.63 -6.78
CA ASP A 48 -9.59 -8.54 -5.73
C ASP A 48 -11.05 -8.20 -5.38
N HIS A 49 -11.95 -9.15 -5.56
CA HIS A 49 -13.40 -8.97 -5.39
C HIS A 49 -13.97 -7.72 -6.11
N GLY A 50 -13.46 -7.41 -7.31
CA GLY A 50 -13.89 -6.25 -8.10
C GLY A 50 -13.25 -4.92 -7.71
N PHE A 51 -12.37 -4.90 -6.71
CA PHE A 51 -11.63 -3.71 -6.31
C PHE A 51 -10.20 -3.76 -6.82
N VAL A 52 -9.75 -2.68 -7.48
CA VAL A 52 -8.34 -2.51 -7.88
C VAL A 52 -7.54 -2.06 -6.65
N ASN A 53 -6.52 -2.80 -6.23
CA ASN A 53 -5.61 -2.44 -5.13
C ASN A 53 -4.17 -2.39 -5.65
N ASN A 54 -3.29 -1.63 -5.00
CA ASN A 54 -1.86 -1.80 -5.24
C ASN A 54 -1.38 -3.12 -4.61
N LEU A 55 -0.39 -3.76 -5.25
CA LEU A 55 0.22 -5.00 -4.81
C LEU A 55 1.70 -4.77 -4.53
N TYR A 56 2.17 -5.17 -3.36
CA TYR A 56 3.59 -5.16 -3.03
C TYR A 56 4.03 -6.55 -2.59
N THR A 57 5.14 -7.03 -3.15
CA THR A 57 5.79 -8.28 -2.75
C THR A 57 7.13 -7.94 -2.11
N ALA A 58 7.28 -8.29 -0.84
CA ALA A 58 8.53 -8.11 -0.14
C ALA A 58 9.60 -9.04 -0.73
N PRO A 59 10.87 -8.58 -0.80
CA PRO A 59 11.98 -9.40 -1.27
C PRO A 59 12.20 -10.67 -0.42
N PRO A 60 13.01 -11.63 -0.88
CA PRO A 60 13.51 -12.70 -0.02
C PRO A 60 14.44 -12.15 1.06
N LYS A 61 14.59 -12.90 2.15
CA LYS A 61 15.58 -12.60 3.19
C LYS A 61 16.99 -12.54 2.53
N PRO A 62 17.83 -11.55 2.89
CA PRO A 62 19.20 -11.42 2.39
C PRO A 62 20.06 -12.67 2.66
#